data_AF-A0A0C4EQ79-F1
#
_entry.id   AF-A0A0C4EQ79-F1
#
_cell.length_a   1.000
_cell.length_b   1.000
_cell.length_c   1.000
_cell.angle_alpha   90.00
_cell.angle_beta   90.00
_cell.angle_gamma   90.00
#
_symmetry.space_group_name_H-M   'P 1'
#
loop_
_entity.id
_entity.type
_entity.pdbx_description
1 polymer ?
#
loop_
_entity_poly.entity_id
_entity_poly.type
_entity_poly.pdbx_seq_one_letter_code
_entity_poly.pdbx_strand_id
1 'polypeptide(L)'
;MSVGDGQPQSHPPPSTSPLLGTEWLEAQLASPDWALNTSTAQETNAGSLPRTSLCSNISEFRRQLQRFRKLDDSITVSPNRSFVLLGSSDYHHRMSQTQTSPSQCAEFWKILTASWLSREKLIRSCIEVVDRSVLERNQSIQRLSNPVDLSSQSTQDTTASNKQKISSKEKSQLEAEVYTAELKRRMVHDELAVESAIRKQTLQKFRARCSESLFTIPADSPKVQLDPHALQQ
;
A
#
# COMPACT_ATOMS: atom_id res chain seq x y z
N MET A 1 -52.41 19.05 -52.62
CA MET A 1 -52.29 18.76 -51.18
C MET A 1 -51.28 17.63 -51.04
N SER A 2 -50.01 17.96 -50.82
CA SER A 2 -48.94 16.97 -50.62
C SER A 2 -48.58 16.96 -49.16
N VAL A 3 -48.76 15.80 -48.52
CA VAL A 3 -48.35 15.52 -47.15
C VAL A 3 -46.88 15.11 -47.21
N GLY A 4 -46.01 15.87 -46.54
CA GLY A 4 -44.58 15.56 -46.42
C GLY A 4 -44.33 14.76 -45.15
N ASP A 5 -43.82 13.54 -45.32
CA ASP A 5 -43.33 12.69 -44.23
C ASP A 5 -42.02 13.25 -43.65
N GLY A 6 -42.05 13.59 -42.36
CA GLY A 6 -40.89 14.01 -41.58
C GLY A 6 -40.23 12.81 -40.90
N GLN A 7 -39.05 12.44 -41.37
CA GLN A 7 -38.23 11.37 -40.80
C GLN A 7 -37.44 11.89 -39.57
N PRO A 8 -37.44 11.18 -38.42
CA PRO A 8 -36.73 11.63 -37.23
C PRO A 8 -35.21 11.43 -37.38
N GLN A 9 -34.43 12.50 -37.22
CA GLN A 9 -32.97 12.45 -37.17
C GLN A 9 -32.51 11.80 -35.85
N SER A 10 -31.82 10.67 -35.97
CA SER A 10 -31.10 10.03 -34.87
C SER A 10 -29.82 10.81 -34.56
N HIS A 11 -29.80 11.51 -33.42
CA HIS A 11 -28.57 12.11 -32.90
C HIS A 11 -27.61 11.02 -32.37
N PRO A 12 -26.31 11.10 -32.65
CA PRO A 12 -25.32 10.23 -32.03
C PRO A 12 -25.22 10.51 -30.53
N PRO A 13 -24.95 9.51 -29.68
CA PRO A 13 -24.76 9.72 -28.25
C PRO A 13 -23.56 10.66 -28.01
N PRO A 14 -23.64 11.59 -27.04
CA PRO A 14 -22.53 12.48 -26.73
C PRO A 14 -21.34 11.65 -26.23
N SER A 15 -20.17 11.86 -26.83
CA SER A 15 -18.92 11.28 -26.34
C SER A 15 -18.63 11.86 -24.96
N THR A 16 -18.76 11.04 -23.92
CA THR A 16 -18.29 11.32 -22.56
C THR A 16 -16.77 11.41 -22.57
N SER A 17 -16.24 12.60 -22.85
CA SER A 17 -14.85 12.92 -22.55
C SER A 17 -14.68 12.92 -21.03
N PRO A 18 -13.72 12.17 -20.47
CA PRO A 18 -13.46 12.19 -19.03
C PRO A 18 -13.03 13.61 -18.62
N LEU A 19 -13.64 14.13 -17.55
CA LEU A 19 -13.39 15.48 -17.08
C LEU A 19 -12.03 15.57 -16.39
N LEU A 20 -11.38 16.72 -16.58
CA LEU A 20 -10.08 17.09 -16.00
C LEU A 20 -10.11 16.94 -14.46
N GLY A 21 -9.65 15.79 -13.96
CA GLY A 21 -9.59 15.49 -12.53
C GLY A 21 -9.99 14.05 -12.18
N THR A 22 -10.98 13.46 -12.87
CA THR A 22 -11.15 12.00 -12.84
C THR A 22 -9.98 11.35 -13.54
N GLU A 23 -9.49 11.90 -14.65
CA GLU A 23 -8.25 11.40 -15.26
C GLU A 23 -7.02 11.54 -14.37
N TRP A 24 -6.96 12.49 -13.43
CA TRP A 24 -5.83 12.56 -12.48
C TRP A 24 -5.95 11.45 -11.44
N LEU A 25 -7.13 11.30 -10.84
CA LEU A 25 -7.37 10.28 -9.82
C LEU A 25 -7.34 8.87 -10.44
N GLU A 26 -7.95 8.68 -11.59
CA GLU A 26 -7.82 7.50 -12.45
C GLU A 26 -6.41 7.37 -12.97
N ALA A 27 -5.64 8.38 -13.34
CA ALA A 27 -4.23 8.18 -13.68
C ALA A 27 -3.41 7.78 -12.46
N GLN A 28 -3.74 8.25 -11.25
CA GLN A 28 -3.14 7.75 -10.02
C GLN A 28 -3.56 6.31 -9.73
N LEU A 29 -4.83 5.96 -9.98
CA LEU A 29 -5.40 4.63 -9.73
C LEU A 29 -5.10 3.62 -10.87
N ALA A 30 -4.88 4.10 -12.08
CA ALA A 30 -4.55 3.35 -13.29
C ALA A 30 -3.05 3.43 -13.58
N SER A 31 -2.27 4.20 -12.80
CA SER A 31 -0.82 4.11 -12.84
C SER A 31 -0.45 2.65 -12.51
N PRO A 32 0.12 1.91 -13.47
CA PRO A 32 0.29 0.47 -13.39
C PRO A 32 1.21 0.05 -12.23
N ASP A 33 1.98 0.98 -11.67
CA ASP A 33 2.95 0.69 -10.61
C ASP A 33 2.34 0.14 -9.30
N TRP A 34 1.06 0.43 -9.01
CA TRP A 34 0.41 -0.14 -7.81
C TRP A 34 -0.59 -1.27 -8.12
N ALA A 35 -1.26 -1.26 -9.29
CA ALA A 35 -2.31 -2.22 -9.63
C ALA A 35 -1.80 -3.53 -10.26
N LEU A 36 -0.64 -3.54 -10.96
CA LEU A 36 -0.20 -4.71 -11.74
C LEU A 36 0.53 -5.81 -10.98
N ASN A 37 0.95 -5.62 -9.73
CA ASN A 37 1.73 -6.65 -9.04
C ASN A 37 0.86 -7.59 -8.17
N THR A 38 -0.25 -8.07 -8.71
CA THR A 38 -1.20 -9.00 -8.04
C THR A 38 -1.33 -10.36 -8.72
N SER A 39 -0.57 -10.65 -9.77
CA SER A 39 -0.59 -11.95 -10.42
C SER A 39 0.79 -12.59 -10.40
N THR A 40 0.87 -13.69 -9.66
CA THR A 40 1.64 -14.91 -9.92
C THR A 40 2.69 -14.87 -11.04
N ALA A 41 3.95 -15.11 -10.64
CA ALA A 41 5.02 -15.82 -11.35
C ALA A 41 5.04 -15.74 -12.89
N GLN A 42 5.84 -14.83 -13.45
CA GLN A 42 6.97 -15.17 -14.35
C GLN A 42 7.72 -13.90 -14.80
N GLU A 43 9.03 -14.06 -14.94
CA GLU A 43 10.04 -13.10 -15.37
C GLU A 43 9.76 -12.48 -16.76
N THR A 44 9.98 -11.17 -16.92
CA THR A 44 11.21 -10.63 -17.53
C THR A 44 11.14 -9.10 -17.73
N ASN A 45 12.18 -8.44 -17.22
CA ASN A 45 12.87 -7.24 -17.68
C ASN A 45 12.17 -5.87 -17.88
N ALA A 46 12.87 -4.88 -17.29
CA ALA A 46 12.88 -3.44 -17.57
C ALA A 46 11.72 -2.60 -17.01
N GLY A 47 11.80 -2.27 -15.71
CA GLY A 47 11.13 -1.09 -15.16
C GLY A 47 10.74 -1.14 -13.68
N SER A 48 10.53 -2.34 -13.11
CA SER A 48 10.16 -2.44 -11.70
C SER A 48 11.41 -2.52 -10.82
N LEU A 49 11.67 -1.49 -10.02
CA LEU A 49 12.52 -1.64 -8.82
C LEU A 49 11.99 -2.85 -8.04
N PRO A 50 12.83 -3.84 -7.71
CA PRO A 50 12.35 -5.05 -7.04
C PRO A 50 11.74 -4.65 -5.71
N ARG A 51 10.51 -5.09 -5.40
CA ARG A 51 9.82 -4.81 -4.12
C ARG A 51 10.74 -5.00 -2.90
N THR A 52 11.69 -5.92 -3.01
CA THR A 52 12.77 -6.16 -2.07
C THR A 52 13.61 -4.92 -1.75
N SER A 53 13.95 -4.07 -2.72
CA SER A 53 14.74 -2.84 -2.51
C SER A 53 13.94 -1.74 -1.80
N LEU A 54 12.63 -1.68 -2.03
CA LEU A 54 11.75 -0.75 -1.33
C LEU A 54 11.66 -1.11 0.16
N CYS A 55 11.50 -2.40 0.48
CA CYS A 55 11.35 -2.86 1.86
C CYS A 55 12.66 -2.85 2.65
N SER A 56 13.82 -3.03 1.99
CA SER A 56 15.13 -2.95 2.65
C SER A 56 15.55 -1.52 3.00
N ASN A 57 15.06 -0.54 2.23
CA ASN A 57 15.27 0.90 2.45
C ASN A 57 14.05 1.53 3.15
N ILE A 58 14.12 1.62 4.48
CA ILE A 58 13.03 2.17 5.31
C ILE A 58 12.61 3.59 4.91
N SER A 59 13.53 4.40 4.38
CA SER A 59 13.24 5.76 3.94
C SER A 59 12.37 5.78 2.68
N GLU A 60 12.64 4.89 1.73
CA GLU A 60 11.81 4.75 0.52
C GLU A 60 10.45 4.15 0.84
N PHE A 61 10.40 3.13 1.71
CA PHE A 61 9.14 2.58 2.22
C PHE A 61 8.27 3.67 2.85
N ARG A 62 8.84 4.48 3.76
CA ARG A 62 8.14 5.61 4.38
C ARG A 62 7.69 6.66 3.36
N ARG A 63 8.54 6.99 2.38
CA ARG A 63 8.18 7.92 1.29
C ARG A 63 6.97 7.40 0.51
N GLN A 64 6.92 6.10 0.25
CA GLN A 64 5.80 5.47 -0.43
C GLN A 64 4.52 5.50 0.42
N LEU A 65 4.59 5.18 1.71
CA LEU A 65 3.45 5.30 2.62
C LEU A 65 2.94 6.74 2.75
N GLN A 66 3.84 7.72 2.77
CA GLN A 66 3.46 9.14 2.77
C GLN A 66 2.70 9.54 1.50
N ARG A 67 3.06 8.99 0.33
CA ARG A 67 2.30 9.23 -0.91
C ARG A 67 0.88 8.70 -0.80
N PHE A 68 0.69 7.50 -0.25
CA PHE A 68 -0.65 6.98 0.02
C PHE A 68 -1.44 7.85 1.01
N ARG A 69 -0.81 8.31 2.09
CA ARG A 69 -1.47 9.21 3.06
C ARG A 69 -1.89 10.54 2.44
N LYS A 70 -1.10 11.10 1.53
CA LYS A 70 -1.48 12.29 0.76
C LYS A 70 -2.70 12.05 -0.13
N LEU A 71 -2.83 10.86 -0.70
CA LEU A 71 -4.02 10.48 -1.45
C LEU A 71 -5.23 10.33 -0.51
N ASP A 72 -5.07 9.72 0.67
CA ASP A 72 -6.15 9.68 1.65
C ASP A 72 -6.57 11.08 2.10
N ASP A 73 -5.62 11.99 2.32
CA ASP A 73 -5.91 13.38 2.68
C ASP A 73 -6.66 14.11 1.55
N SER A 74 -6.28 13.90 0.29
CA SER A 74 -7.01 14.53 -0.83
C SER A 74 -8.44 13.98 -0.95
N ILE A 75 -8.61 12.67 -0.78
CA ILE A 75 -9.89 11.96 -0.71
C ILE A 75 -10.72 12.52 0.46
N THR A 76 -10.11 12.69 1.62
CA THR A 76 -10.78 13.03 2.87
C THR A 76 -11.12 14.52 3.02
N VAL A 77 -10.23 15.41 2.59
CA VAL A 77 -10.36 16.86 2.78
C VAL A 77 -11.15 17.51 1.64
N SER A 78 -11.16 16.90 0.46
CA SER A 78 -11.81 17.47 -0.72
C SER A 78 -13.00 16.69 -1.28
N PRO A 79 -13.89 16.03 -0.50
CA PRO A 79 -15.08 15.38 -1.05
C PRO A 79 -15.93 16.37 -1.85
N ASN A 80 -16.09 17.61 -1.38
CA ASN A 80 -16.82 18.64 -2.14
C ASN A 80 -16.17 19.00 -3.50
N ARG A 81 -14.86 18.79 -3.66
CA ARG A 81 -14.15 19.03 -4.91
C ARG A 81 -14.14 17.78 -5.79
N SER A 82 -13.95 16.59 -5.21
CA SER A 82 -14.03 15.32 -5.95
C SER A 82 -15.46 14.96 -6.36
N PHE A 83 -16.49 15.37 -5.61
CA PHE A 83 -17.91 15.23 -6.02
C PHE A 83 -18.29 16.18 -7.15
N VAL A 84 -17.70 17.38 -7.22
CA VAL A 84 -17.82 18.26 -8.39
C VAL A 84 -17.13 17.65 -9.62
N LEU A 85 -15.99 16.97 -9.42
CA LEU A 85 -15.28 16.28 -10.50
C LEU A 85 -15.99 15.01 -10.99
N LEU A 86 -16.68 14.29 -10.10
CA LEU A 86 -17.46 13.08 -10.43
C LEU A 86 -18.91 13.37 -10.87
N GLY A 87 -19.35 14.64 -10.84
CA GLY A 87 -20.77 15.01 -10.88
C GLY A 87 -21.23 15.89 -12.04
N SER A 88 -20.49 15.99 -13.15
CA SER A 88 -20.92 16.85 -14.28
C SER A 88 -21.53 16.04 -15.42
N SER A 89 -22.87 15.94 -15.42
CA SER A 89 -23.64 15.62 -16.63
C SER A 89 -24.85 16.51 -16.88
N ASP A 90 -25.25 17.45 -16.00
CA ASP A 90 -26.38 18.34 -16.29
C ASP A 90 -26.12 19.78 -15.82
N TYR A 91 -25.59 20.57 -16.74
CA TYR A 91 -25.61 22.03 -16.67
C TYR A 91 -27.07 22.49 -16.68
N HIS A 92 -27.71 22.74 -15.52
CA HIS A 92 -28.59 23.93 -15.38
C HIS A 92 -29.16 24.28 -14.00
N HIS A 93 -28.96 23.55 -12.89
CA HIS A 93 -29.51 23.98 -11.59
C HIS A 93 -28.50 24.51 -10.56
N ARG A 94 -28.39 25.84 -10.55
CA ARG A 94 -27.80 26.69 -9.52
C ARG A 94 -28.43 26.48 -8.13
N MET A 95 -27.57 26.45 -7.12
CA MET A 95 -27.71 27.11 -5.80
C MET A 95 -28.46 26.44 -4.64
N SER A 96 -28.93 25.20 -4.74
CA SER A 96 -29.42 24.49 -3.55
C SER A 96 -29.25 22.98 -3.67
N GLN A 97 -28.09 22.44 -3.28
CA GLN A 97 -27.97 21.14 -2.63
C GLN A 97 -26.51 20.80 -2.36
N THR A 98 -26.15 20.96 -1.09
CA THR A 98 -25.02 20.32 -0.43
C THR A 98 -25.20 18.80 -0.25
N GLN A 99 -26.11 18.18 -1.02
CA GLN A 99 -26.44 16.77 -0.87
C GLN A 99 -25.56 15.91 -1.78
N THR A 100 -24.66 15.16 -1.15
CA THR A 100 -23.96 14.05 -1.77
C THR A 100 -24.99 13.01 -2.23
N SER A 101 -24.85 12.47 -3.44
CA SER A 101 -25.73 11.41 -3.93
C SER A 101 -25.28 10.01 -3.44
N PRO A 102 -26.16 9.01 -3.41
CA PRO A 102 -25.77 7.63 -3.08
C PRO A 102 -24.71 7.05 -4.03
N SER A 103 -24.81 7.36 -5.33
CA SER A 103 -23.84 6.89 -6.34
C SER A 103 -22.46 7.52 -6.15
N GLN A 104 -22.41 8.78 -5.75
CA GLN A 104 -21.18 9.48 -5.38
C GLN A 104 -20.50 8.83 -4.17
N CYS A 105 -21.27 8.51 -3.12
CA CYS A 105 -20.76 7.78 -1.96
C CYS A 105 -20.21 6.39 -2.34
N ALA A 106 -20.87 5.69 -3.26
CA ALA A 106 -20.44 4.38 -3.73
C ALA A 106 -19.08 4.44 -4.46
N GLU A 107 -18.91 5.38 -5.40
CA GLU A 107 -17.64 5.49 -6.14
C GLU A 107 -16.50 5.95 -5.23
N PHE A 108 -16.79 6.88 -4.32
CA PHE A 108 -15.82 7.30 -3.32
C PHE A 108 -15.40 6.15 -2.40
N TRP A 109 -16.36 5.33 -1.95
CA TRP A 109 -16.08 4.15 -1.12
C TRP A 109 -15.17 3.15 -1.84
N LYS A 110 -15.43 2.89 -3.11
CA LYS A 110 -14.60 2.02 -3.96
C LYS A 110 -13.16 2.53 -4.06
N ILE A 111 -12.97 3.82 -4.31
CA ILE A 111 -11.63 4.43 -4.38
C ILE A 111 -10.92 4.34 -3.03
N LEU A 112 -11.61 4.68 -1.94
CA LEU A 112 -11.07 4.66 -0.59
C LEU A 112 -10.60 3.25 -0.19
N THR A 113 -11.45 2.25 -0.41
CA THR A 113 -11.14 0.85 -0.07
C THR A 113 -10.05 0.25 -0.96
N ALA A 114 -9.99 0.61 -2.24
CA ALA A 114 -8.88 0.22 -3.12
C ALA A 114 -7.52 0.76 -2.62
N SER A 115 -7.48 2.02 -2.18
CA SER A 115 -6.28 2.63 -1.55
C SER A 115 -5.85 1.86 -0.30
N TRP A 116 -6.80 1.53 0.59
CA TRP A 116 -6.54 0.75 1.80
C TRP A 116 -5.94 -0.62 1.51
N LEU A 117 -6.53 -1.37 0.57
CA LEU A 117 -6.07 -2.71 0.18
C LEU A 117 -4.67 -2.66 -0.44
N SER A 118 -4.43 -1.69 -1.33
CA SER A 118 -3.13 -1.48 -1.97
C SER A 118 -2.02 -1.25 -0.94
N ARG A 119 -2.28 -0.39 0.06
CA ARG A 119 -1.30 -0.08 1.11
C ARG A 119 -1.08 -1.24 2.07
N GLU A 120 -2.14 -1.90 2.53
CA GLU A 120 -2.01 -3.09 3.38
C GLU A 120 -1.18 -4.16 2.70
N LYS A 121 -1.45 -4.43 1.41
CA LYS A 121 -0.68 -5.40 0.63
C LYS A 121 0.80 -5.04 0.56
N LEU A 122 1.12 -3.76 0.37
CA LEU A 122 2.51 -3.27 0.40
C LEU A 122 3.15 -3.51 1.77
N ILE A 123 2.47 -3.14 2.86
CA ILE A 123 2.98 -3.31 4.23
C ILE A 123 3.24 -4.79 4.51
N ARG A 124 2.27 -5.68 4.23
CA ARG A 124 2.42 -7.14 4.43
C ARG A 124 3.56 -7.72 3.60
N SER A 125 3.70 -7.33 2.34
CA SER A 125 4.81 -7.76 1.50
C SER A 125 6.16 -7.33 2.08
N CYS A 126 6.25 -6.11 2.64
CA CYS A 126 7.48 -5.67 3.29
C CYS A 126 7.75 -6.38 4.61
N ILE A 127 6.72 -6.74 5.38
CA ILE A 127 6.86 -7.59 6.58
C ILE A 127 7.54 -8.90 6.23
N GLU A 128 7.09 -9.61 5.20
CA GLU A 128 7.68 -10.88 4.77
C GLU A 128 9.17 -10.74 4.39
N VAL A 129 9.50 -9.66 3.67
CA VAL A 129 10.89 -9.38 3.26
C VAL A 129 11.78 -9.10 4.47
N VAL A 130 11.35 -8.24 5.41
CA VAL A 130 12.17 -7.92 6.59
C VAL A 130 12.25 -9.08 7.57
N ASP A 131 11.19 -9.87 7.73
CA ASP A 131 11.17 -11.06 8.58
C ASP A 131 12.18 -12.10 8.07
N ARG A 132 12.19 -12.38 6.76
CA ARG A 132 13.18 -13.26 6.12
C ARG A 132 14.61 -12.74 6.33
N SER A 133 14.80 -11.44 6.12
CA SER A 133 16.09 -10.76 6.26
C SER A 133 16.65 -10.88 7.68
N VAL A 134 15.80 -10.78 8.70
CA VAL A 134 16.17 -10.98 10.11
C VAL A 134 16.51 -12.45 10.39
N LEU A 135 15.69 -13.39 9.91
CA LEU A 135 15.90 -14.83 10.10
C LEU A 135 17.25 -15.29 9.55
N GLU A 136 17.61 -14.89 8.32
CA GLU A 136 18.87 -15.25 7.67
C GLU A 136 20.09 -14.75 8.46
N ARG A 137 20.03 -13.53 9.01
CA ARG A 137 21.12 -12.99 9.84
C ARG A 137 21.22 -13.67 11.19
N ASN A 138 20.10 -13.97 11.84
CA ASN A 138 20.08 -14.74 13.09
C ASN A 138 20.69 -16.13 12.92
N GLN A 139 20.39 -16.83 11.82
CA GLN A 139 21.03 -18.10 11.50
C GLN A 139 22.54 -17.95 11.30
N SER A 140 22.99 -16.84 10.71
CA SER A 140 24.41 -16.57 10.50
C SER A 140 25.15 -16.36 11.84
N ILE A 141 24.56 -15.66 12.81
CA ILE A 141 25.11 -15.53 14.17
C ILE A 141 25.17 -16.89 14.89
N GLN A 142 24.13 -17.71 14.76
CA GLN A 142 24.09 -19.04 15.39
C GLN A 142 25.21 -19.96 14.85
N ARG A 143 25.47 -19.92 13.53
CA ARG A 143 26.57 -20.68 12.91
C ARG A 143 27.95 -20.25 13.43
N LEU A 144 28.15 -18.95 13.68
CA LEU A 144 29.39 -18.44 14.28
C LEU A 144 29.52 -18.76 15.78
N SER A 145 28.39 -18.92 16.47
CA SER A 145 28.36 -19.17 17.92
C SER A 145 28.49 -20.64 18.30
N ASN A 146 28.16 -21.56 17.38
CA ASN A 146 28.35 -22.99 17.55
C ASN A 146 29.59 -23.44 16.75
N PRO A 147 30.81 -23.34 17.31
CA PRO A 147 31.95 -24.02 16.75
C PRO A 147 31.68 -25.52 16.88
N VAL A 148 31.19 -26.15 15.81
CA VAL A 148 31.21 -27.61 15.74
C VAL A 148 32.67 -28.01 15.85
N ASP A 149 32.98 -28.82 16.86
CA ASP A 149 34.28 -29.45 17.10
C ASP A 149 34.70 -30.26 15.86
N LEU A 150 35.27 -29.58 14.88
CA LEU A 150 36.14 -30.18 13.87
C LEU A 150 37.57 -30.14 14.41
N SER A 151 37.74 -30.57 15.67
CA SER A 151 39.02 -30.95 16.25
C SER A 151 39.35 -32.36 15.77
N SER A 152 39.83 -32.46 14.54
CA SER A 152 40.52 -33.65 14.07
C SER A 152 41.61 -33.20 13.10
N GLN A 153 42.79 -32.99 13.68
CA GLN A 153 44.10 -32.86 13.04
C GLN A 153 44.38 -31.55 12.28
N SER A 154 45.22 -30.67 12.85
CA SER A 154 46.57 -30.43 12.33
C SER A 154 47.25 -29.23 13.01
N THR A 155 48.38 -29.53 13.64
CA THR A 155 49.63 -28.74 13.78
C THR A 155 49.59 -27.34 14.41
N GLN A 156 50.28 -27.26 15.55
CA GLN A 156 50.80 -26.07 16.22
C GLN A 156 51.49 -25.11 15.24
N ASP A 157 51.13 -23.83 15.25
CA ASP A 157 52.10 -22.72 15.30
C ASP A 157 51.42 -21.33 15.47
N THR A 158 51.75 -20.70 16.60
CA THR A 158 51.82 -19.24 16.95
C THR A 158 50.81 -18.19 16.46
N THR A 159 49.78 -18.51 15.69
CA THR A 159 48.80 -17.53 15.13
C THR A 159 47.43 -17.48 15.83
N ALA A 160 47.24 -18.31 16.87
CA ALA A 160 45.95 -18.49 17.56
C ALA A 160 45.36 -17.20 18.17
N SER A 161 46.21 -16.27 18.66
CA SER A 161 45.75 -15.03 19.31
C SER A 161 45.13 -14.02 18.32
N ASN A 162 45.54 -14.05 17.05
CA ASN A 162 45.01 -13.14 16.02
C ASN A 162 43.69 -13.65 15.44
N LYS A 163 43.55 -14.98 15.29
CA LYS A 163 42.32 -15.62 14.77
C LYS A 163 41.11 -15.43 15.71
N GLN A 164 41.35 -15.43 17.02
CA GLN A 164 40.30 -15.24 18.03
C GLN A 164 39.81 -13.78 18.11
N LYS A 165 40.69 -12.79 17.86
CA LYS A 165 40.32 -11.37 17.79
C LYS A 165 39.51 -11.03 16.55
N ILE A 166 39.84 -11.61 15.39
CA ILE A 166 39.11 -11.39 14.14
C ILE A 166 37.67 -11.90 14.26
N SER A 167 37.49 -13.12 14.79
CA SER A 167 36.17 -13.72 15.02
C SER A 167 35.29 -12.90 16.00
N SER A 168 35.88 -12.29 17.03
CA SER A 168 35.16 -11.43 17.97
C SER A 168 34.64 -10.14 17.32
N LYS A 169 35.46 -9.49 16.47
CA LYS A 169 35.06 -8.28 15.74
C LYS A 169 33.96 -8.57 14.71
N GLU A 170 34.10 -9.66 13.95
CA GLU A 170 33.10 -10.10 12.97
C GLU A 170 31.77 -10.43 13.64
N LYS A 171 31.80 -11.12 14.78
CA LYS A 171 30.60 -11.41 15.57
C LYS A 171 29.91 -10.12 16.04
N SER A 172 30.65 -9.17 16.61
CA SER A 172 30.10 -7.89 17.07
C SER A 172 29.46 -7.08 15.93
N GLN A 173 30.08 -7.10 14.74
CA GLN A 173 29.52 -6.43 13.57
C GLN A 173 28.20 -7.08 13.13
N LEU A 174 28.14 -8.41 13.10
CA LEU A 174 26.93 -9.14 12.71
C LEU A 174 25.80 -8.95 13.73
N GLU A 175 26.10 -8.91 15.02
CA GLU A 175 25.15 -8.58 16.08
C GLU A 175 24.56 -7.17 15.91
N ALA A 176 25.39 -6.17 15.57
CA ALA A 176 24.92 -4.82 15.29
C ALA A 176 24.00 -4.75 14.04
N GLU A 177 24.31 -5.54 13.02
CA GLU A 177 23.47 -5.67 11.83
C GLU A 177 22.11 -6.32 12.14
N VAL A 178 22.09 -7.39 12.94
CA VAL A 178 20.85 -8.03 13.42
C VAL A 178 20.01 -7.05 14.22
N TYR A 179 20.61 -6.32 15.16
CA TYR A 179 19.89 -5.31 15.93
C TYR A 179 19.22 -4.26 15.03
N THR A 180 19.94 -3.78 14.01
CA THR A 180 19.42 -2.83 13.03
C THR A 180 18.28 -3.44 12.20
N ALA A 181 18.40 -4.71 11.81
CA ALA A 181 17.36 -5.42 11.08
C ALA A 181 16.10 -5.64 11.92
N GLU A 182 16.23 -5.98 13.21
CA GLU A 182 15.12 -6.14 14.16
C GLU A 182 14.39 -4.82 14.43
N LEU A 183 15.12 -3.70 14.48
CA LEU A 183 14.50 -2.38 14.59
C LEU A 183 13.66 -2.08 13.34
N LYS A 184 14.22 -2.31 12.14
CA LYS A 184 13.47 -2.13 10.88
C LYS A 184 12.23 -3.03 10.84
N ARG A 185 12.37 -4.29 11.27
CA ARG A 185 11.25 -5.24 11.38
C ARG A 185 10.13 -4.66 12.22
N ARG A 186 10.42 -4.25 13.46
CA ARG A 186 9.43 -3.61 14.35
C ARG A 186 8.77 -2.39 13.69
N MET A 187 9.57 -1.50 13.10
CA MET A 187 9.03 -0.30 12.43
C MET A 187 8.06 -0.63 11.29
N VAL A 188 8.33 -1.68 10.51
CA VAL A 188 7.45 -2.10 9.41
C VAL A 188 6.18 -2.80 9.94
N HIS A 189 6.30 -3.60 11.00
CA HIS A 189 5.14 -4.20 11.68
C HIS A 189 4.21 -3.15 12.29
N ASP A 190 4.78 -2.12 12.92
CA ASP A 190 4.02 -1.01 13.52
C ASP A 190 3.15 -0.27 12.50
N GLU A 191 3.52 -0.30 11.21
CA GLU A 191 2.72 0.33 10.15
C GLU A 191 1.36 -0.36 9.92
N LEU A 192 1.17 -1.63 10.34
CA LEU A 192 -0.17 -2.25 10.33
C LEU A 192 -1.11 -1.58 11.35
N ALA A 193 -0.59 -1.25 12.54
CA ALA A 193 -1.35 -0.53 13.55
C ALA A 193 -1.66 0.90 13.08
N VAL A 194 -0.69 1.57 12.47
CA VAL A 194 -0.89 2.89 11.85
C VAL A 194 -1.95 2.82 10.76
N GLU A 195 -1.92 1.83 9.88
CA GLU A 195 -2.91 1.64 8.84
C GLU A 195 -4.31 1.41 9.41
N SER A 196 -4.46 0.60 10.45
CA SER A 196 -5.76 0.43 11.11
C SER A 196 -6.30 1.74 11.70
N ALA A 197 -5.45 2.57 12.29
CA ALA A 197 -5.84 3.89 12.78
C ALA A 197 -6.29 4.81 11.64
N ILE A 198 -5.58 4.79 10.51
CA ILE A 198 -5.95 5.57 9.32
C ILE A 198 -7.31 5.11 8.76
N ARG A 199 -7.55 3.79 8.62
CA ARG A 199 -8.83 3.26 8.17
C ARG A 199 -9.99 3.70 9.06
N LYS A 200 -9.80 3.64 10.39
CA LYS A 200 -10.80 4.09 11.36
C LYS A 200 -11.12 5.57 11.19
N GLN A 201 -10.10 6.42 11.09
CA GLN A 201 -10.27 7.86 10.95
C GLN A 201 -10.93 8.23 9.62
N THR A 202 -10.47 7.64 8.53
CA THR A 202 -11.01 7.90 7.18
C THR A 202 -12.45 7.40 7.06
N LEU A 203 -12.78 6.24 7.63
CA LEU A 203 -14.16 5.75 7.71
C LEU A 203 -15.07 6.70 8.52
N GLN A 204 -14.61 7.20 9.66
CA GLN A 204 -15.38 8.15 10.45
C GLN A 204 -15.72 9.42 9.64
N LYS A 205 -14.74 9.93 8.90
CA LYS A 205 -14.93 11.09 8.03
C LYS A 205 -15.83 10.78 6.83
N PHE A 206 -15.72 9.58 6.26
CA PHE A 206 -16.63 9.10 5.22
C PHE A 206 -18.08 9.08 5.73
N ARG A 207 -18.34 8.46 6.89
CA ARG A 207 -19.68 8.39 7.49
C ARG A 207 -20.29 9.75 7.83
N ALA A 208 -19.46 10.73 8.19
CA ALA A 208 -19.92 12.10 8.42
C ALA A 208 -20.45 12.79 7.15
N ARG A 209 -20.12 12.27 5.97
CA ARG A 209 -20.57 12.79 4.66
C ARG A 209 -21.60 11.86 4.00
N CYS A 210 -21.37 10.56 4.08
CA CYS A 210 -22.20 9.49 3.58
C CYS A 210 -22.84 8.76 4.77
N SER A 211 -23.96 9.30 5.25
CA SER A 211 -24.71 8.68 6.34
C SER A 211 -25.25 7.30 5.93
N GLU A 212 -25.51 6.43 6.90
CA GLU A 212 -26.05 5.09 6.62
C GLU A 212 -27.42 5.11 5.92
N SER A 213 -28.19 6.20 6.11
CA SER A 213 -29.44 6.44 5.38
C SER A 213 -29.26 6.77 3.90
N LEU A 214 -28.09 7.28 3.52
CA LEU A 214 -27.76 7.66 2.15
C LEU A 214 -27.01 6.55 1.42
N PHE A 215 -26.05 5.92 2.11
CA PHE A 215 -25.22 4.87 1.56
C PHE A 215 -24.89 3.83 2.65
N THR A 216 -25.30 2.59 2.40
CA THR A 216 -24.95 1.46 3.25
C THR A 216 -23.65 0.84 2.75
N ILE A 217 -22.66 0.75 3.66
CA ILE A 217 -21.37 0.11 3.36
C ILE A 217 -21.61 -1.38 3.04
N PRO A 218 -21.12 -1.88 1.88
CA PRO A 218 -21.25 -3.29 1.52
C PRO A 218 -20.62 -4.22 2.56
N ALA A 219 -21.26 -5.36 2.83
CA ALA A 219 -20.81 -6.32 3.86
C ALA A 219 -19.48 -7.01 3.53
N ASP A 220 -19.13 -7.08 2.23
CA ASP A 220 -17.87 -7.58 1.70
C ASP A 220 -16.72 -6.55 1.75
N SER A 221 -16.99 -5.35 2.29
CA SER A 221 -15.97 -4.31 2.38
C SER A 221 -14.78 -4.70 3.26
N PRO A 222 -13.57 -4.21 2.97
CA PRO A 222 -12.39 -4.48 3.76
C PRO A 222 -12.57 -4.12 5.24
N LYS A 223 -12.04 -4.98 6.13
CA LYS A 223 -12.09 -4.74 7.56
C LYS A 223 -11.26 -3.51 7.94
N VAL A 224 -11.82 -2.70 8.83
CA VAL A 224 -11.20 -1.47 9.36
C VAL A 224 -10.11 -1.82 10.37
N GLN A 225 -10.36 -2.86 11.17
CA GLN A 225 -9.40 -3.34 12.15
C GLN A 225 -8.53 -4.39 11.52
N LEU A 226 -7.25 -4.03 11.34
CA LEU A 226 -6.22 -4.98 10.98
C LEU A 226 -5.69 -5.56 12.29
N ASP A 227 -5.70 -6.88 12.40
CA ASP A 227 -5.12 -7.55 13.55
C ASP A 227 -3.59 -7.45 13.44
N PRO A 228 -2.91 -6.75 14.37
CA PRO A 228 -1.45 -6.67 14.38
C PRO A 228 -0.78 -7.99 14.77
N HIS A 229 -1.52 -8.96 15.33
CA HIS A 229 -1.00 -10.23 15.85
C HIS A 229 -1.49 -11.48 15.09
N ALA A 230 -2.28 -11.34 14.03
CA ALA A 230 -2.79 -12.49 13.26
C ALA A 230 -1.71 -13.36 12.58
N LEU A 231 -0.43 -12.94 12.59
CA LEU A 231 0.70 -13.71 12.05
C LEU A 231 1.50 -14.48 13.12
N GLN A 232 1.00 -14.59 14.36
CA GLN A 232 1.64 -15.39 15.43
C GLN A 232 0.97 -16.75 15.70
N GLN A 233 0.16 -17.29 14.77
CA GLN A 233 -0.36 -18.66 14.84
C GLN A 233 0.31 -19.58 13.82
#